data_AF-A0A7X8EUM7-F1
#
_entry.id   AF-A0A7X8EUM7-F1
#
_cell.length_a   1.000
_cell.length_b   1.000
_cell.length_c   1.000
_cell.angle_alpha   90.00
_cell.angle_beta   90.00
_cell.angle_gamma   90.00
#
_symmetry.space_group_name_H-M   'P 1'
#
loop_
_entity.id
_entity.type
_entity.pdbx_description
1 polymer ?
#
loop_
_entity_poly.entity_id
_entity_poly.type
_entity_poly.pdbx_seq_one_letter_code
_entity_poly.pdbx_strand_id
1 'polypeptide(L)'
;MLNHPLDEIKFRNSEYDNQDDICEFQANIFARDLLAPACVLKELRITTVEQIMKLCNISRVSAELRLKRMHELYKRRAFYTSPLERAVLKQFQPFIDTYWQQQK
;
A
#
# COMPACT_ATOMS: atom_id res chain seq x y z
N MET A 1 -2.99 37.32 12.70
CA MET A 1 -4.01 36.43 12.09
C MET A 1 -3.72 36.38 10.59
N LEU A 2 -3.60 35.20 9.98
CA LEU A 2 -3.32 35.10 8.55
C LEU A 2 -4.56 35.52 7.73
N ASN A 3 -4.49 36.66 7.05
CA ASN A 3 -5.55 37.26 6.21
C ASN A 3 -5.74 36.58 4.84
N HIS A 4 -5.57 35.26 4.74
CA HIS A 4 -5.93 34.54 3.51
C HIS A 4 -7.37 34.00 3.63
N PRO A 5 -8.19 34.10 2.56
CA PRO A 5 -9.51 33.49 2.56
C PRO A 5 -9.37 31.97 2.70
N LEU A 6 -10.13 31.37 3.62
CA LEU A 6 -10.22 29.91 3.84
C LEU A 6 -11.04 29.21 2.72
N ASP A 7 -11.35 29.93 1.64
CA ASP A 7 -12.25 29.50 0.58
C ASP A 7 -11.50 28.67 -0.47
N GLU A 8 -11.37 27.39 -0.15
CA GLU A 8 -11.57 26.21 -1.01
C GLU A 8 -10.75 25.06 -0.40
N ILE A 9 -11.39 24.24 0.43
CA ILE A 9 -10.84 22.93 0.78
C ILE A 9 -10.89 22.08 -0.50
N LYS A 10 -9.79 22.07 -1.26
CA LYS A 10 -9.65 21.17 -2.41
C LYS A 10 -9.36 19.77 -1.90
N PHE A 11 -10.38 18.92 -1.87
CA PHE A 11 -10.20 17.48 -1.74
C PHE A 11 -9.55 16.97 -3.04
N ARG A 12 -8.22 16.99 -3.09
CA ARG A 12 -7.45 16.48 -4.23
C ARG A 12 -7.22 14.98 -4.20
N ASN A 13 -7.52 14.31 -3.08
CA ASN A 13 -7.24 12.91 -2.91
C ASN A 13 -8.21 12.06 -3.74
N SER A 14 -7.72 11.42 -4.80
CA SER A 14 -8.48 10.40 -5.54
C SER A 14 -7.76 9.06 -5.45
N GLU A 15 -8.46 8.02 -4.99
CA GLU A 15 -7.88 6.67 -4.87
C GLU A 15 -7.52 6.05 -6.23
N TYR A 16 -8.00 6.65 -7.32
CA TYR A 16 -7.71 6.24 -8.68
C TYR A 16 -6.57 7.04 -9.25
N ASP A 17 -5.66 6.34 -9.92
CA ASP A 17 -4.53 6.94 -10.62
C ASP A 17 -5.02 7.70 -11.86
N ASN A 18 -4.95 9.04 -11.83
CA ASN A 18 -5.07 9.88 -13.01
C ASN A 18 -3.67 10.24 -13.53
N GLN A 19 -3.32 9.76 -14.73
CA GLN A 19 -2.00 9.98 -15.33
C GLN A 19 -1.77 11.45 -15.73
N ASP A 20 -2.83 12.25 -15.84
CA ASP A 20 -2.75 13.68 -16.13
C ASP A 20 -2.31 14.49 -14.90
N ASP A 21 -2.45 13.94 -13.68
CA ASP A 21 -1.92 14.52 -12.43
C ASP A 21 -0.79 13.65 -11.87
N ILE A 22 0.42 13.90 -12.37
CA ILE A 22 1.63 13.15 -12.02
C ILE A 22 1.92 13.21 -10.51
N CYS A 23 1.62 14.34 -9.85
CA CYS A 23 1.87 14.50 -8.42
C CYS A 23 0.94 13.60 -7.60
N GLU A 24 -0.35 13.59 -7.92
CA GLU A 24 -1.34 12.71 -7.27
C GLU A 24 -1.00 11.23 -7.50
N PHE A 25 -0.63 10.87 -8.74
CA PHE A 25 -0.20 9.51 -9.06
C PHE A 25 1.00 9.05 -8.23
N GLN A 26 2.04 9.90 -8.09
CA GLN A 26 3.20 9.59 -7.27
C GLN A 26 2.86 9.52 -5.78
N ALA A 27 1.97 10.40 -5.30
CA ALA A 27 1.47 10.36 -3.93
C ALA A 27 0.71 9.06 -3.65
N ASN A 28 -0.14 8.60 -4.57
CA ASN A 28 -0.85 7.32 -4.47
C ASN A 28 0.10 6.12 -4.42
N ILE A 29 1.13 6.10 -5.26
CA ILE A 29 2.17 5.06 -5.22
C ILE A 29 2.84 5.03 -3.84
N PHE A 30 3.25 6.20 -3.35
CA PHE A 30 3.92 6.33 -2.06
C PHE A 30 3.02 5.86 -0.91
N ALA A 31 1.78 6.35 -0.85
CA ALA A 31 0.81 5.97 0.18
C ALA A 31 0.52 4.47 0.15
N ARG A 32 0.31 3.89 -1.03
CA ARG A 32 0.08 2.44 -1.20
C ARG A 32 1.25 1.62 -0.66
N ASP A 33 2.48 2.00 -0.99
CA ASP A 33 3.65 1.23 -0.61
C ASP A 33 4.04 1.43 0.87
N LEU A 34 3.62 2.54 1.48
CA LEU A 34 3.70 2.78 2.92
C LEU A 34 2.66 1.99 3.71
N LEU A 35 1.38 2.07 3.31
CA LEU A 35 0.26 1.50 4.07
C LEU A 35 0.11 -0.02 3.88
N ALA A 36 0.43 -0.52 2.69
CA ALA A 36 0.21 -1.91 2.32
C ALA A 36 1.40 -2.50 1.54
N PRO A 37 2.61 -2.60 2.12
CA PRO A 37 3.82 -3.02 1.42
C PRO A 37 3.72 -4.43 0.81
N ALA A 38 4.00 -4.56 -0.49
CA ALA A 38 3.73 -5.78 -1.28
C ALA A 38 4.54 -6.99 -0.79
N CYS A 39 5.81 -6.75 -0.46
CA CYS A 39 6.71 -7.78 0.04
C CYS A 39 6.20 -8.36 1.36
N VAL A 40 5.68 -7.53 2.26
CA VAL A 40 5.14 -7.95 3.56
C VAL A 40 3.83 -8.71 3.37
N LEU A 41 2.88 -8.19 2.58
CA LEU A 41 1.63 -8.88 2.28
C LEU A 41 1.86 -10.27 1.66
N LYS A 42 2.89 -10.39 0.82
CA LYS A 42 3.30 -11.67 0.24
C LYS A 42 3.83 -12.64 1.29
N GLU A 43 4.74 -12.23 2.19
CA GLU A 43 5.25 -13.09 3.27
C GLU A 43 4.14 -13.56 4.21
N LEU A 44 3.14 -12.71 4.44
CA LEU A 44 1.96 -13.02 5.25
C LEU A 44 0.90 -13.86 4.51
N ARG A 45 1.13 -14.21 3.24
CA ARG A 45 0.22 -14.99 2.39
C ARG A 45 -1.19 -14.39 2.31
N ILE A 46 -1.26 -13.06 2.27
CA ILE A 46 -2.52 -12.34 2.10
C ILE A 46 -2.96 -12.41 0.64
N THR A 47 -4.19 -12.87 0.39
CA THR A 47 -4.70 -13.17 -0.96
C THR A 47 -6.09 -12.62 -1.24
N THR A 48 -6.76 -12.01 -0.26
CA THR A 48 -8.10 -11.42 -0.44
C THR A 48 -8.15 -9.93 -0.11
N VAL A 49 -9.14 -9.24 -0.67
CA VAL A 49 -9.39 -7.81 -0.41
C VAL A 49 -9.70 -7.60 1.08
N GLU A 50 -10.54 -8.44 1.67
CA GLU A 50 -10.95 -8.37 3.06
C GLU A 50 -9.78 -8.53 4.03
N GLN A 51 -8.83 -9.43 3.71
CA GLN A 51 -7.62 -9.59 4.50
C GLN A 51 -6.74 -8.34 4.44
N ILE A 52 -6.56 -7.73 3.25
CA ILE A 52 -5.79 -6.49 3.10
C ILE A 52 -6.46 -5.35 3.87
N MET A 53 -7.78 -5.19 3.74
CA MET A 53 -8.54 -4.17 4.47
C MET A 53 -8.36 -4.33 5.98
N LYS A 54 -8.52 -5.56 6.50
CA LYS A 54 -8.41 -5.83 7.94
C LYS A 54 -6.99 -5.61 8.46
N LEU A 55 -5.99 -6.03 7.69
CA LEU A 55 -4.59 -5.97 8.10
C LEU A 55 -4.03 -4.54 8.02
N CYS A 56 -4.31 -3.83 6.94
CA CYS A 56 -3.73 -2.51 6.67
C CYS A 56 -4.65 -1.36 7.07
N ASN A 57 -5.90 -1.63 7.45
CA ASN A 57 -6.92 -0.64 7.80
C ASN A 57 -7.11 0.43 6.70
N ILE A 58 -7.28 -0.03 5.46
CA ILE A 58 -7.51 0.82 4.28
C ILE A 58 -8.89 0.55 3.67
N SER A 59 -9.33 1.45 2.80
CA SER A 59 -10.61 1.32 2.09
C SER A 59 -10.65 0.05 1.22
N ARG A 60 -11.87 -0.38 0.86
CA ARG A 60 -12.08 -1.49 -0.07
C ARG A 60 -11.43 -1.22 -1.43
N VAL A 61 -11.60 -0.01 -1.97
CA VAL A 61 -11.06 0.38 -3.29
C VAL A 61 -9.54 0.31 -3.27
N SER A 62 -8.89 0.88 -2.24
CA SER A 62 -7.44 0.82 -2.07
C SER A 62 -6.94 -0.62 -1.95
N ALA A 63 -7.66 -1.48 -1.22
CA ALA A 63 -7.34 -2.89 -1.09
C ALA A 63 -7.50 -3.68 -2.41
N GLU A 64 -8.54 -3.39 -3.20
CA GLU A 64 -8.74 -3.97 -4.54
C GLU A 64 -7.62 -3.60 -5.50
N LEU A 65 -7.24 -2.31 -5.55
CA LEU A 65 -6.11 -1.83 -6.32
C LEU A 65 -4.81 -2.50 -5.88
N ARG A 66 -4.61 -2.67 -4.56
CA ARG A 66 -3.44 -3.37 -4.04
C ARG A 66 -3.41 -4.83 -4.44
N LEU A 67 -4.54 -5.55 -4.32
CA LEU A 67 -4.62 -6.96 -4.70
C LEU A 67 -4.36 -7.14 -6.20
N LYS A 68 -4.93 -6.27 -7.05
CA LYS A 68 -4.64 -6.26 -8.49
C LYS A 68 -3.14 -6.09 -8.76
N ARG A 69 -2.50 -5.15 -8.07
CA ARG A 69 -1.05 -4.93 -8.19
C ARG A 69 -0.24 -6.14 -7.72
N MET A 70 -0.63 -6.79 -6.62
CA MET A 70 0.02 -8.02 -6.16
C MET A 70 -0.06 -9.12 -7.22
N HIS A 71 -1.21 -9.32 -7.86
CA HIS A 71 -1.35 -10.31 -8.95
C HIS A 71 -0.39 -10.03 -10.12
N GLU A 72 -0.20 -8.77 -10.51
CA GLU A 72 0.79 -8.42 -11.54
C GLU A 72 2.21 -8.77 -11.13
N LEU A 73 2.58 -8.49 -9.87
CA LEU A 73 3.91 -8.82 -9.34
C LEU A 73 4.14 -10.33 -9.29
N TYR A 74 3.11 -11.12 -8.93
CA TYR A 74 3.18 -12.58 -8.97
C TYR A 74 3.39 -13.10 -10.39
N LYS A 75 2.61 -12.62 -11.36
CA LYS A 75 2.74 -12.99 -12.78
C LYS A 75 4.15 -12.71 -13.32
N ARG A 76 4.73 -11.57 -12.93
CA ARG A 76 6.07 -11.13 -13.38
C ARG A 76 7.21 -11.72 -12.54
N ARG A 77 6.91 -12.42 -11.44
CA ARG A 77 7.89 -12.85 -10.43
C ARG A 77 8.76 -11.68 -9.93
N ALA A 78 8.16 -10.49 -9.81
CA ALA A 78 8.87 -9.22 -9.62
C ALA A 78 8.81 -8.72 -8.17
N PHE A 79 9.12 -9.59 -7.20
CA PHE A 79 9.27 -9.21 -5.80
C PHE A 79 10.76 -9.21 -5.41
N TYR A 80 11.09 -8.43 -4.39
CA TYR A 80 12.43 -8.28 -3.81
C TYR A 80 13.50 -7.80 -4.81
N THR A 81 13.07 -7.15 -5.89
CA THR A 81 13.96 -6.68 -6.96
C THR A 81 14.76 -5.47 -6.50
N SER A 82 14.12 -4.55 -5.77
CA SER A 82 14.75 -3.36 -5.24
C SER A 82 15.48 -3.63 -3.91
N PRO A 83 16.69 -3.06 -3.70
CA PRO A 83 17.36 -3.07 -2.39
C PRO A 83 16.48 -2.48 -1.28
N LEU A 84 15.68 -1.47 -1.59
CA LEU A 84 14.80 -0.82 -0.61
C LEU A 84 13.67 -1.77 -0.17
N GLU A 85 13.10 -2.53 -1.10
CA GLU A 85 12.05 -3.51 -0.78
C GLU A 85 12.56 -4.60 0.16
N ARG A 86 13.81 -5.06 -0.03
CA ARG A 86 14.47 -6.01 0.87
C ARG A 86 14.74 -5.40 2.24
N ALA A 87 15.13 -4.13 2.29
CA ALA A 87 15.32 -3.41 3.56
C ALA A 87 14.01 -3.26 4.34
N VAL A 88 12.92 -2.90 3.66
CA VAL A 88 11.57 -2.86 4.25
C VAL A 88 11.21 -4.22 4.82
N LEU A 89 11.36 -5.29 4.04
CA LEU A 89 11.03 -6.63 4.52
C LEU A 89 11.81 -7.00 5.79
N LYS A 90 13.12 -6.72 5.82
CA LYS A 90 13.96 -6.95 6.99
C LYS A 90 13.46 -6.19 8.23
N GLN A 91 13.01 -4.94 8.07
CA GLN A 91 12.45 -4.16 9.16
C GLN A 91 11.11 -4.72 9.67
N PHE A 92 10.31 -5.31 8.78
CA PHE A 92 9.04 -5.95 9.12
C PHE A 92 9.17 -7.38 9.65
N GLN A 93 10.38 -7.97 9.70
CA GLN A 93 10.57 -9.36 10.15
C GLN A 93 9.96 -9.64 11.54
N PRO A 94 10.18 -8.79 12.58
CA PRO A 94 9.58 -9.05 13.89
C PRO A 94 8.05 -9.10 13.84
N PHE A 95 7.43 -8.22 13.04
CA PHE A 95 5.99 -8.20 12.85
C PHE A 95 5.48 -9.47 12.16
N ILE A 96 6.16 -9.92 11.11
CA ILE A 96 5.82 -11.15 10.38
C ILE A 96 5.89 -12.37 11.30
N ASP A 97 6.93 -12.45 12.13
CA ASP A 97 7.11 -13.56 13.07
C ASP A 97 6.00 -13.58 14.12
N THR A 98 5.69 -12.42 14.72
CA THR A 98 4.57 -12.29 15.67
C THR A 98 3.23 -12.63 15.04
N TYR A 99 2.98 -12.19 13.80
CA TYR A 99 1.75 -12.51 13.07
C TYR A 99 1.55 -14.02 12.96
N TRP A 100 2.59 -14.77 12.58
CA TRP A 100 2.49 -16.22 12.45
C TRP A 100 2.44 -16.96 13.79
N GLN A 101 2.99 -16.40 14.86
CA GLN A 101 2.84 -16.97 16.20
C GLN A 101 1.39 -16.90 16.70
N GLN A 102 0.66 -15.83 16.36
CA GLN A 102 -0.75 -15.65 16.75
C GLN A 102 -1.73 -16.53 15.98
N GLN A 103 -1.30 -17.15 14.88
CA GLN A 103 -2.11 -18.05 14.05
C GLN A 103 -1.88 -19.54 14.40
N LYS A 104 -1.04 -19.83 15.39
CA LYS A 104 -0.80 -21.18 15.94
C LYS A 104 -1.71 -21.41 17.14
#